data_AF-A0A6A9S4V8-F1
#
_entry.id   AF-A0A6A9S4V8-F1
#
_cell.length_a   1.000
_cell.length_b   1.000
_cell.length_c   1.000
_cell.angle_alpha   90.00
_cell.angle_beta   90.00
_cell.angle_gamma   90.00
#
_symmetry.space_group_name_H-M   'P 1'
#
loop_
_entity.id
_entity.type
_entity.pdbx_description
1 polymer ?
#
loop_
_entity_poly.entity_id
_entity_poly.type
_entity_poly.pdbx_seq_one_letter_code
_entity_poly.pdbx_strand_id
1 'polypeptide(L)'
;DGFAGLLGLPGAAIPVIAAYALDTTSGATVIAPLIRNGTFTARTAVATMLVGGIISFAVSTFKRSIPFQFGIWGREFGSKVIVVNTGLKIVWIALALAVLL
;
A
#
# COMPACT_ATOMS: atom_id res chain seq x y z
N ASP A 1 8.36 -15.81 10.44
CA ASP A 1 7.82 -14.44 10.42
C ASP A 1 8.43 -13.65 9.27
N GLY A 2 7.64 -13.29 8.25
CA GLY A 2 8.11 -12.61 7.04
C GLY A 2 8.08 -11.07 7.15
N PHE A 3 7.79 -10.39 6.05
CA PHE A 3 7.69 -8.91 5.97
C PHE A 3 6.79 -8.28 7.06
N ALA A 4 5.69 -8.95 7.45
CA ALA A 4 4.83 -8.49 8.55
C ALA A 4 5.53 -8.50 9.92
N GLY A 5 6.40 -9.48 10.17
CA GLY A 5 7.16 -9.59 11.42
C GLY A 5 8.19 -8.46 11.57
N LEU A 6 8.80 -8.01 10.47
CA LEU A 6 9.72 -6.87 10.44
C LEU A 6 9.06 -5.55 10.86
N LEU A 7 7.75 -5.41 10.66
CA LEU A 7 6.97 -4.22 11.00
C LEU A 7 6.18 -4.38 12.31
N GLY A 8 6.42 -5.45 13.08
CA GLY A 8 5.66 -5.75 14.31
C GLY A 8 4.16 -6.00 14.07
N LEU A 9 3.78 -6.38 12.85
CA LEU A 9 2.39 -6.60 12.48
C LEU A 9 1.94 -8.04 12.85
N PRO A 10 0.67 -8.22 13.26
CA PRO A 10 0.11 -9.56 13.47
C PRO A 10 0.22 -10.43 12.22
N GLY A 11 0.35 -11.75 12.38
CA GLY A 11 0.38 -12.68 11.23
C GLY A 11 -0.86 -12.58 10.33
N ALA A 12 -2.00 -12.16 10.89
CA ALA A 12 -3.24 -11.87 10.16
C ALA A 12 -3.14 -10.68 9.19
N ALA A 13 -2.02 -9.93 9.17
CA ALA A 13 -1.81 -8.80 8.26
C ALA A 13 -1.66 -9.24 6.81
N ILE A 14 -1.10 -10.42 6.55
CA ILE A 14 -0.85 -10.92 5.19
C ILE A 14 -2.14 -11.04 4.36
N PRO A 15 -3.20 -11.74 4.81
CA PRO A 15 -4.44 -11.82 4.04
C PRO A 15 -5.15 -10.47 3.89
N VAL A 16 -5.03 -9.56 4.87
CA VAL A 16 -5.54 -8.19 4.78
C VAL A 16 -4.83 -7.41 3.68
N ILE A 17 -3.49 -7.46 3.65
CA ILE A 17 -2.66 -6.82 2.62
C ILE A 17 -3.02 -7.35 1.24
N ALA A 18 -3.21 -8.66 1.10
CA ALA A 18 -3.60 -9.28 -0.17
C ALA A 18 -4.99 -8.79 -0.64
N ALA A 19 -5.99 -8.74 0.25
CA ALA A 19 -7.30 -8.20 -0.09
C ALA A 19 -7.24 -6.71 -0.47
N TYR A 20 -6.48 -5.92 0.30
CA TYR A 20 -6.30 -4.48 0.06
C TYR A 20 -5.57 -4.19 -1.26
N ALA A 21 -4.61 -5.03 -1.65
CA ALA A 21 -3.87 -4.91 -2.90
C ALA A 21 -4.78 -5.03 -4.13
N LEU A 22 -5.82 -5.85 -4.04
CA LEU A 22 -6.81 -6.04 -5.10
C LEU A 22 -7.84 -4.91 -5.12
N ASP A 23 -8.39 -4.58 -3.95
CA ASP A 23 -9.36 -3.51 -3.77
C ASP A 23 -9.28 -2.96 -2.34
N THR A 24 -9.09 -1.65 -2.22
CA THR A 24 -8.87 -0.99 -0.93
C THR A 24 -10.09 -1.10 -0.01
N THR A 25 -11.29 -1.14 -0.60
CA THR A 25 -12.55 -1.29 0.15
C THR A 25 -12.64 -2.69 0.75
N SER A 26 -12.30 -3.71 -0.04
CA SER A 26 -12.26 -5.11 0.36
C SER A 26 -11.22 -5.34 1.46
N GLY A 27 -10.05 -4.72 1.37
CA GLY A 27 -9.07 -4.76 2.47
C GLY A 27 -9.61 -4.16 3.78
N ALA A 28 -10.33 -3.04 3.69
CA ALA A 28 -10.95 -2.41 4.86
C ALA A 28 -12.07 -3.25 5.48
N THR A 29 -12.88 -3.94 4.67
CA THR A 29 -13.92 -4.85 5.18
C THR A 29 -13.32 -6.09 5.84
N VAL A 30 -12.21 -6.61 5.31
CA VAL A 30 -11.49 -7.76 5.88
C VAL A 30 -10.83 -7.41 7.22
N ILE A 31 -10.27 -6.21 7.39
CA ILE A 31 -9.58 -5.83 8.63
C ILE A 31 -10.54 -5.44 9.77
N ALA A 32 -11.72 -4.89 9.45
CA ALA A 32 -12.68 -4.42 10.44
C ALA A 32 -13.04 -5.42 11.57
N PRO A 33 -13.38 -6.69 11.30
CA PRO A 33 -13.63 -7.68 12.37
C PRO A 33 -12.38 -7.99 13.21
N LEU A 34 -11.18 -7.89 12.63
CA LEU A 34 -9.91 -8.18 13.30
C LEU A 34 -9.48 -7.05 14.25
N ILE A 35 -10.01 -5.84 14.07
CA ILE A 35 -9.90 -4.77 15.05
C ILE A 35 -10.87 -5.03 16.21
N ARG A 36 -12.12 -5.40 15.91
CA ARG A 36 -13.17 -5.64 16.92
C ARG A 36 -12.83 -6.78 17.88
N ASN A 37 -12.14 -7.82 17.40
CA ASN A 37 -11.75 -8.97 18.22
C ASN A 37 -10.38 -8.79 18.91
N GLY A 38 -9.74 -7.61 18.78
CA GLY A 38 -8.46 -7.29 19.42
C GLY A 38 -7.21 -7.83 18.71
N THR A 39 -7.33 -8.50 17.55
CA THR A 39 -6.15 -8.97 16.78
C THR A 39 -5.29 -7.80 16.30
N PHE A 40 -5.93 -6.69 15.93
CA PHE A 40 -5.26 -5.44 15.57
C PHE A 40 -5.60 -4.33 16.55
N THR A 41 -4.61 -3.50 16.85
CA THR A 41 -4.83 -2.15 17.36
C THR A 41 -5.14 -1.22 16.19
N ALA A 42 -5.69 -0.03 16.45
CA ALA A 42 -5.86 0.98 15.41
C ALA A 42 -4.53 1.29 14.69
N ARG A 43 -3.41 1.34 15.42
CA ARG A 43 -2.07 1.59 14.89
C ARG A 43 -1.64 0.50 13.91
N THR A 44 -1.68 -0.77 14.31
CA THR A 44 -1.25 -1.89 13.46
C THR A 44 -2.20 -2.12 12.30
N ALA A 45 -3.49 -1.79 12.46
CA ALA A 45 -4.47 -1.82 11.39
C ALA A 45 -4.15 -0.80 10.30
N VAL A 46 -3.92 0.46 10.67
CA VAL A 46 -3.54 1.52 9.73
C VAL A 46 -2.21 1.19 9.05
N ALA A 47 -1.21 0.73 9.80
CA ALA A 47 0.07 0.31 9.22
C ALA A 47 -0.11 -0.82 8.18
N THR A 48 -0.96 -1.81 8.46
CA THR A 48 -1.30 -2.90 7.53
C THR A 48 -1.97 -2.37 6.26
N MET A 49 -2.90 -1.42 6.39
CA MET A 49 -3.57 -0.79 5.25
C MET A 49 -2.61 0.07 4.41
N LEU A 50 -1.68 0.79 5.05
CA LEU A 50 -0.63 1.56 4.36
C LEU A 50 0.28 0.66 3.54
N VAL A 51 0.70 -0.48 4.10
CA VAL A 51 1.47 -1.51 3.38
C VAL A 51 0.65 -2.07 2.21
N GLY A 52 -0.61 -2.43 2.42
CA GLY A 52 -1.51 -2.86 1.34
C GLY A 52 -1.66 -1.80 0.24
N GLY A 53 -1.68 -0.53 0.62
CA GLY A 53 -1.70 0.62 -0.28
C GLY A 53 -0.46 0.70 -1.19
N ILE A 54 0.73 0.32 -0.70
CA ILE A 54 1.95 0.25 -1.52
C ILE A 54 1.74 -0.72 -2.69
N ILE A 55 1.23 -1.91 -2.39
CA ILE A 55 1.04 -2.96 -3.41
C ILE A 55 -0.09 -2.55 -4.37
N SER A 56 -1.21 -2.06 -3.84
CA SER A 56 -2.36 -1.62 -4.64
C SER A 56 -1.97 -0.49 -5.61
N PHE A 57 -1.23 0.52 -5.14
CA PHE A 57 -0.80 1.59 -6.03
C PHE A 57 0.20 1.08 -7.07
N ALA A 58 1.08 0.11 -6.76
CA ALA A 58 1.99 -0.45 -7.75
C ALA A 58 1.22 -1.05 -8.93
N VAL A 59 0.18 -1.86 -8.65
CA VAL A 59 -0.72 -2.41 -9.67
C VAL A 59 -1.41 -1.29 -10.46
N SER A 60 -1.90 -0.25 -9.77
CA SER A 60 -2.51 0.93 -10.41
C SER A 60 -1.52 1.71 -11.29
N THR A 61 -0.26 1.79 -10.88
CA THR A 61 0.81 2.44 -11.66
C THR A 61 1.01 1.68 -12.96
N PHE A 62 1.16 0.35 -12.91
CA PHE A 62 1.33 -0.46 -14.12
C PHE A 62 0.11 -0.41 -15.05
N LYS A 63 -1.10 -0.60 -14.52
CA LYS A 63 -2.31 -0.72 -15.34
C LYS A 63 -2.82 0.63 -15.88
N ARG A 64 -2.54 1.74 -15.17
CA ARG A 64 -3.14 3.04 -15.49
C ARG A 64 -2.11 4.15 -15.66
N SER A 65 -1.23 4.36 -14.68
CA SER A 65 -0.32 5.51 -14.74
C SER A 65 0.69 5.40 -15.86
N ILE A 66 1.32 4.23 -16.09
CA ILE A 66 2.31 4.08 -17.15
C ILE A 66 1.68 4.34 -18.54
N PRO A 67 0.58 3.67 -18.95
CA PRO A 67 -0.08 3.96 -20.22
C PRO A 67 -0.50 5.43 -20.35
N PHE A 68 -1.04 6.02 -19.29
CA PHE A 68 -1.48 7.42 -19.29
C PHE A 68 -0.32 8.40 -19.48
N GLN A 69 0.76 8.27 -18.70
CA GLN A 69 1.90 9.18 -18.78
C GLN A 69 2.64 9.03 -20.12
N PHE A 70 2.74 7.82 -20.65
CA PHE A 70 3.33 7.59 -21.96
C PHE A 70 2.45 8.13 -23.09
N GLY A 71 1.12 8.01 -22.99
CA GLY A 71 0.18 8.51 -23.99
C GLY A 71 0.18 10.02 -24.12
N ILE A 72 0.28 10.76 -23.01
CA ILE A 72 0.26 12.24 -23.02
C ILE A 72 1.63 12.83 -23.31
N TRP A 73 2.68 12.30 -22.67
CA TRP A 73 3.99 12.96 -22.64
C TRP A 73 5.09 12.23 -23.42
N GLY A 74 4.76 11.10 -24.04
CA GLY A 74 5.75 10.20 -24.63
C GLY A 74 6.57 9.44 -23.58
N ARG A 75 7.42 8.51 -24.04
CA ARG A 75 8.16 7.59 -23.16
C ARG A 75 9.19 8.30 -22.29
N GLU A 76 9.91 9.29 -22.82
CA GLU A 76 11.04 9.91 -22.10
C GLU A 76 10.57 10.78 -20.92
N PHE A 77 9.69 11.76 -21.18
CA PHE A 77 9.16 12.61 -20.11
C PHE A 77 8.18 11.83 -19.21
N GLY A 78 7.32 10.99 -19.80
CA GLY A 78 6.40 10.15 -19.04
C GLY A 78 7.11 9.27 -18.01
N SER A 79 8.27 8.69 -18.36
CA SER A 79 9.09 7.90 -17.42
C SER A 79 9.57 8.74 -16.23
N LYS A 80 10.03 9.98 -16.47
CA LYS A 80 10.46 10.91 -15.40
C LYS A 80 9.30 11.20 -14.44
N VAL A 81 8.10 11.46 -14.97
CA VAL A 81 6.88 11.69 -14.16
C VAL A 81 6.53 10.46 -13.33
N ILE A 82 6.56 9.26 -13.90
CA ILE A 82 6.27 8.00 -13.20
C ILE A 82 7.25 7.80 -12.04
N VAL A 83 8.55 7.97 -12.28
CA VAL A 83 9.59 7.78 -11.27
C VAL A 83 9.43 8.76 -10.11
N VAL A 84 9.27 10.06 -10.40
CA VAL A 84 9.11 11.08 -9.35
C VAL A 84 7.85 10.83 -8.52
N ASN A 85 6.71 10.61 -9.18
CA ASN A 85 5.44 10.37 -8.49
C ASN A 85 5.44 9.07 -7.67
N THR A 86 6.00 8.00 -8.22
CA THR A 86 6.06 6.70 -7.52
C THR A 86 7.05 6.76 -6.36
N GLY A 87 8.23 7.32 -6.58
CA GLY A 87 9.26 7.48 -5.55
C GLY A 87 8.75 8.32 -4.38
N LEU A 88 8.13 9.47 -4.67
CA LEU A 88 7.60 10.35 -3.63
C LEU A 88 6.50 9.66 -2.80
N LYS A 89 5.62 8.88 -3.44
CA LYS A 89 4.59 8.10 -2.72
C LYS A 89 5.22 7.04 -1.82
N ILE A 90 6.21 6.30 -2.29
CA ILE A 90 6.90 5.29 -1.49
C ILE A 90 7.57 5.94 -0.28
N VAL A 91 8.32 7.03 -0.51
CA VAL A 91 8.99 7.78 0.57
C VAL A 91 7.98 8.28 1.59
N TRP A 92 6.87 8.88 1.14
CA TRP A 92 5.85 9.39 2.05
C TRP A 92 5.20 8.29 2.89
N ILE A 93 4.88 7.14 2.28
CA ILE A 93 4.31 6.01 3.02
C ILE A 93 5.34 5.43 4.00
N ALA A 94 6.61 5.30 3.60
CA ALA A 94 7.67 4.84 4.47
C ALA A 94 7.86 5.76 5.70
N LEU A 95 7.86 7.09 5.48
CA LEU A 95 7.91 8.07 6.56
C LEU A 95 6.68 7.98 7.47
N ALA A 96 5.48 7.85 6.89
CA ALA A 96 4.26 7.68 7.67
C ALA A 96 4.31 6.41 8.54
N LEU A 97 4.82 5.29 8.01
CA LEU A 97 5.02 4.07 8.77
C LEU A 97 6.04 4.25 9.89
N ALA A 98 7.17 4.93 9.63
CA ALA A 98 8.21 5.17 10.63
C ALA A 98 7.74 6.09 11.77
N VAL A 99 6.83 7.04 11.51
CA VAL A 99 6.24 7.91 12.53
C VAL A 99 5.12 7.19 13.30
N LEU A 100 4.37 6.33 12.62
CA LEU A 100 3.19 5.66 13.19
C LEU A 100 3.56 4.48 14.09
N LEU A 101 4.58 3.70 13.72
CA LEU A 101 5.00 2.48 14.43
C LEU A 101 5.95 2.83 15.59
#